data_AF-A0A535GFD4-F1
#
_entry.id   AF-A0A535GFD4-F1
#
_cell.length_a   1.000
_cell.length_b   1.000
_cell.length_c   1.000
_cell.angle_alpha   90.00
_cell.angle_beta   90.00
_cell.angle_gamma   90.00
#
_symmetry.space_group_name_H-M   'P 1'
#
loop_
_entity.id
_entity.type
_entity.pdbx_description
1 polymer ?
#
loop_
_entity_poly.entity_id
_entity_poly.type
_entity_poly.pdbx_seq_one_letter_code
_entity_poly.pdbx_strand_id
1 'polypeptide(L)'
;MRDDRGQAVLLAAFIIAIAAAVLIGLQLQQARAFALERSRRAGEAAAEAATTAVADAYAAALREAVAKKRVMDIGRVIGSAATNDAARAAAAEASAANGGSAIDDVTLRCADRRVEVTILSSGASYRAGFPAGECSRR
;
A
#
# COMPACT_ATOMS: atom_id res chain seq x y z
N MET A 1 -37.16 -54.53 -8.16
CA MET A 1 -37.51 -53.11 -8.00
C MET A 1 -36.67 -52.51 -6.88
N ARG A 2 -35.33 -52.41 -7.06
CA ARG A 2 -34.41 -51.91 -6.02
C ARG A 2 -33.20 -51.14 -6.58
N ASP A 3 -33.13 -50.94 -7.89
CA ASP A 3 -32.02 -50.27 -8.58
C ASP A 3 -32.25 -48.76 -8.73
N ASP A 4 -33.41 -48.33 -9.25
CA ASP A 4 -33.67 -46.91 -9.57
C ASP A 4 -33.62 -45.98 -8.35
N ARG A 5 -34.09 -46.45 -7.19
CA ARG A 5 -34.06 -45.64 -5.94
C ARG A 5 -32.65 -45.52 -5.37
N GLY A 6 -31.81 -46.55 -5.51
CA GLY A 6 -30.41 -46.51 -5.06
C GLY A 6 -29.58 -45.57 -5.93
N GLN A 7 -29.82 -45.61 -7.25
CA GLN A 7 -29.15 -44.76 -8.22
C GLN A 7 -29.57 -43.29 -8.10
N ALA A 8 -30.86 -43.01 -7.83
CA ALA A 8 -31.33 -41.65 -7.56
C ALA A 8 -30.75 -41.03 -6.28
N VAL A 9 -30.61 -41.84 -5.21
CA VAL A 9 -29.99 -41.38 -3.95
C VAL A 9 -28.51 -41.09 -4.12
N LEU A 10 -27.78 -41.93 -4.86
CA LEU A 10 -26.37 -41.69 -5.20
C LEU A 10 -26.19 -40.41 -6.03
N LEU A 11 -27.05 -40.19 -7.02
CA LEU A 11 -27.01 -38.97 -7.84
C LEU A 11 -27.29 -37.73 -6.99
N ALA A 12 -28.28 -37.78 -6.10
CA ALA A 12 -28.60 -36.68 -5.20
C ALA A 12 -27.44 -36.37 -4.24
N ALA A 13 -26.82 -37.41 -3.65
CA ALA A 13 -25.64 -37.24 -2.79
C ALA A 13 -24.46 -36.63 -3.54
N PHE A 14 -24.25 -37.02 -4.80
CA PHE A 14 -23.18 -36.49 -5.64
C PHE A 14 -23.40 -35.00 -5.98
N ILE A 15 -24.64 -34.62 -6.32
CA ILE A 15 -25.00 -33.21 -6.57
C ILE A 15 -24.80 -32.37 -5.30
N ILE A 16 -25.20 -32.88 -4.14
CA ILE A 16 -25.00 -32.19 -2.85
C ILE A 16 -23.51 -32.03 -2.54
N ALA A 17 -22.69 -33.06 -2.80
CA ALA A 17 -21.25 -33.00 -2.58
C ALA A 17 -20.58 -31.95 -3.50
N ILE A 18 -20.97 -31.87 -4.77
CA ILE A 18 -20.49 -30.85 -5.70
C ILE A 18 -20.92 -29.45 -5.22
N ALA A 19 -22.19 -29.29 -4.82
CA ALA A 19 -22.69 -28.01 -4.31
C ALA A 19 -21.92 -27.55 -3.06
N ALA A 20 -21.62 -28.45 -2.12
CA ALA A 20 -20.81 -28.16 -0.94
C ALA A 20 -19.38 -27.74 -1.30
N ALA A 21 -18.73 -28.45 -2.24
CA ALA A 21 -17.40 -28.10 -2.71
C ALA A 21 -17.36 -26.72 -3.40
N VAL A 22 -18.38 -26.40 -4.20
CA VAL A 22 -18.52 -25.08 -4.85
C VAL A 22 -18.68 -23.97 -3.81
N LEU A 23 -19.53 -24.18 -2.79
CA LEU A 23 -19.75 -23.18 -1.72
C LEU A 23 -18.48 -22.93 -0.91
N ILE A 24 -17.75 -23.99 -0.53
CA ILE A 24 -16.47 -23.86 0.20
C ILE A 24 -15.42 -23.14 -0.67
N GLY A 25 -15.34 -23.50 -1.95
CA GLY A 25 -14.45 -22.83 -2.92
C GLY A 25 -14.77 -21.35 -3.06
N LEU A 26 -16.04 -20.97 -3.13
CA LEU A 26 -16.49 -19.59 -3.24
C LEU A 26 -16.14 -18.77 -1.99
N GLN A 27 -16.36 -19.33 -0.81
CA GLN A 27 -16.04 -18.68 0.47
C GLN A 27 -14.52 -18.43 0.62
N LEU A 28 -13.69 -19.38 0.21
CA LEU A 28 -12.23 -19.22 0.21
C LEU A 28 -11.77 -18.11 -0.75
N GLN A 29 -12.40 -17.99 -1.91
CA GLN A 29 -12.07 -16.93 -2.87
C GLN A 29 -12.53 -15.55 -2.38
N GLN A 30 -13.71 -15.46 -1.76
CA GLN A 30 -14.18 -14.20 -1.16
C GLN A 30 -13.29 -13.75 0.00
N ALA A 31 -12.92 -14.66 0.90
CA ALA A 31 -12.01 -14.34 2.00
C ALA A 31 -10.65 -13.84 1.50
N ARG A 32 -10.11 -14.46 0.44
CA ARG A 32 -8.88 -14.00 -0.22
C ARG A 32 -9.05 -12.63 -0.88
N ALA A 33 -10.16 -12.39 -1.58
CA ALA A 33 -10.44 -11.10 -2.21
C ALA A 33 -10.53 -9.96 -1.19
N PHE A 34 -11.23 -10.17 -0.06
CA PHE A 34 -11.30 -9.18 1.01
C PHE A 34 -9.95 -8.91 1.69
N ALA A 35 -9.13 -9.96 1.88
CA ALA A 35 -7.77 -9.79 2.42
C ALA A 35 -6.86 -9.01 1.45
N LEU A 36 -6.98 -9.25 0.15
CA LEU A 36 -6.25 -8.51 -0.89
C LEU A 36 -6.71 -7.05 -0.98
N GLU A 37 -8.00 -6.77 -0.92
CA GLU A 37 -8.48 -5.38 -0.89
C GLU A 37 -8.03 -4.63 0.36
N ARG A 38 -8.09 -5.27 1.54
CA ARG A 38 -7.66 -4.64 2.79
C ARG A 38 -6.16 -4.33 2.77
N SER A 39 -5.33 -5.27 2.33
CA SER A 39 -3.88 -5.05 2.20
C SER A 39 -3.56 -3.95 1.17
N ARG A 40 -4.30 -3.90 0.06
CA ARG A 40 -4.15 -2.83 -0.94
C ARG A 40 -4.48 -1.45 -0.37
N ARG A 41 -5.64 -1.30 0.28
CA ARG A 41 -6.04 -0.03 0.91
C ARG A 41 -5.06 0.40 1.98
N ALA A 42 -4.54 -0.54 2.77
CA ALA A 42 -3.53 -0.25 3.77
C ALA A 42 -2.20 0.21 3.15
N GLY A 43 -1.77 -0.40 2.05
CA GLY A 43 -0.57 0.01 1.31
C GLY A 43 -0.71 1.38 0.63
N GLU A 44 -1.88 1.67 0.05
CA GLU A 44 -2.19 2.98 -0.52
C GLU A 44 -2.19 4.07 0.58
N ALA A 45 -2.86 3.82 1.71
CA ALA A 45 -2.86 4.72 2.87
C ALA A 45 -1.46 4.93 3.45
N ALA A 46 -0.63 3.88 3.50
CA ALA A 46 0.76 3.99 3.93
C ALA A 46 1.58 4.90 3.00
N ALA A 47 1.41 4.75 1.68
CA ALA A 47 2.11 5.57 0.69
C ALA A 47 1.70 7.05 0.80
N GLU A 48 0.41 7.32 1.01
CA GLU A 48 -0.10 8.68 1.22
C GLU A 48 0.42 9.30 2.52
N ALA A 49 0.44 8.54 3.62
CA ALA A 49 0.94 9.01 4.91
C ALA A 49 2.44 9.33 4.86
N ALA A 50 3.25 8.45 4.27
CA ALA A 50 4.67 8.73 4.04
C ALA A 50 4.87 9.97 3.16
N THR A 51 4.08 10.09 2.09
CA THR A 51 4.14 11.25 1.20
C THR A 51 3.82 12.54 1.94
N THR A 52 2.86 12.50 2.87
CA THR A 52 2.49 13.65 3.70
C THR A 52 3.62 14.05 4.64
N ALA A 53 4.24 13.08 5.33
CA ALA A 53 5.39 13.35 6.20
C ALA A 53 6.58 13.97 5.43
N VAL A 54 6.82 13.51 4.20
CA VAL A 54 7.87 14.07 3.32
C VAL A 54 7.48 15.47 2.83
N ALA A 55 6.21 15.70 2.52
CA ALA A 55 5.69 17.00 2.12
C ALA A 55 5.83 18.03 3.25
N ASP A 56 5.62 17.63 4.50
CA ASP A 56 5.81 18.49 5.68
C ASP A 56 7.29 18.88 5.85
N ALA A 57 8.20 17.92 5.73
CA ALA A 57 9.63 18.18 5.77
C ALA A 57 10.07 19.12 4.63
N TYR A 58 9.56 18.89 3.42
CA TYR A 58 9.76 19.77 2.26
C TYR A 58 9.22 21.18 2.52
N ALA A 59 7.99 21.31 3.03
CA ALA A 59 7.38 22.60 3.29
C ALA A 59 8.14 23.38 4.38
N ALA A 60 8.62 22.70 5.42
CA ALA A 60 9.46 23.30 6.44
C ALA A 60 10.79 23.83 5.85
N ALA A 61 11.47 23.01 5.06
CA ALA A 61 12.72 23.39 4.39
C ALA A 61 12.51 24.55 3.40
N LEU A 62 11.40 24.56 2.65
CA LEU A 62 11.06 25.62 1.72
C LEU A 62 10.80 26.94 2.46
N ARG A 63 10.04 26.91 3.56
CA ARG A 63 9.82 28.09 4.41
C ARG A 63 11.13 28.67 4.96
N GLU A 64 12.03 27.80 5.41
CA GLU A 64 13.36 28.21 5.90
C GLU A 64 14.19 28.84 4.78
N ALA A 65 14.21 28.22 3.59
CA ALA A 65 14.93 28.73 2.43
C ALA A 65 14.44 30.12 2.01
N VAL A 66 13.12 30.31 1.97
CA VAL A 66 12.48 31.61 1.68
C VAL A 66 12.85 32.65 2.73
N ALA A 67 12.74 32.31 4.02
CA ALA A 67 13.07 33.22 5.12
C ALA A 67 14.55 33.65 5.08
N LYS A 68 15.45 32.73 4.72
CA LYS A 68 16.90 32.99 4.61
C LYS A 68 17.32 33.54 3.24
N LYS A 69 16.39 33.73 2.30
CA LYS A 69 16.65 34.11 0.89
C LYS A 69 17.71 33.21 0.23
N ARG A 70 17.63 31.90 0.48
CA ARG A 70 18.55 30.89 -0.05
C ARG A 70 17.81 29.91 -0.96
N VAL A 71 18.56 29.26 -1.86
CA VAL A 71 18.05 28.13 -2.63
C VAL A 71 17.93 26.92 -1.71
N MET A 72 16.79 26.25 -1.74
CA MET A 72 16.58 25.01 -1.00
C MET A 72 17.36 23.86 -1.64
N ASP A 73 18.12 23.12 -0.84
CA ASP A 73 18.75 21.86 -1.25
C ASP A 73 17.78 20.70 -1.01
N ILE A 74 16.99 20.38 -2.03
CA ILE A 74 16.00 19.30 -1.96
C ILE A 74 16.67 17.92 -1.82
N GLY A 75 17.88 17.75 -2.36
CA GLY A 75 18.65 16.51 -2.24
C GLY A 75 18.99 16.21 -0.78
N ARG A 76 19.35 17.24 -0.02
CA ARG A 76 19.58 17.12 1.43
C ARG A 76 18.31 16.78 2.20
N VAL A 77 17.16 17.34 1.83
CA VAL A 77 15.88 17.05 2.50
C VAL A 77 15.50 15.59 2.30
N ILE A 78 15.38 15.14 1.04
CA ILE A 78 14.97 13.77 0.72
C ILE A 78 16.02 12.71 1.11
N GLY A 79 17.30 13.09 1.13
CA GLY A 79 18.40 12.22 1.53
C GLY A 79 18.65 12.19 3.03
N SER A 80 17.92 12.98 3.83
CA SER A 80 18.12 13.02 5.27
C SER A 80 17.54 11.78 5.96
N ALA A 81 18.25 11.26 6.97
CA ALA A 81 17.74 10.17 7.80
C ALA A 81 16.42 10.57 8.48
N ALA A 82 16.33 11.81 8.98
CA ALA A 82 15.12 12.32 9.63
C ALA A 82 13.88 12.28 8.73
N THR A 83 13.99 12.66 7.46
CA THR A 83 12.86 12.57 6.51
C THR A 83 12.50 11.12 6.20
N ASN A 84 13.50 10.23 6.06
CA ASN A 84 13.25 8.80 5.84
C ASN A 84 12.57 8.15 7.06
N ASP A 85 13.03 8.45 8.28
CA ASP A 85 12.49 7.91 9.51
C ASP A 85 11.05 8.38 9.74
N ALA A 86 10.78 9.68 9.51
CA ALA A 86 9.42 10.23 9.58
C ALA A 86 8.49 9.58 8.55
N ALA A 87 8.95 9.39 7.32
CA ALA A 87 8.18 8.74 6.26
C ALA A 87 7.87 7.27 6.61
N ARG A 88 8.86 6.53 7.14
CA ARG A 88 8.69 5.15 7.60
C ARG A 88 7.73 5.04 8.77
N ALA A 89 7.85 5.92 9.77
CA ALA A 89 6.94 5.94 10.92
C ALA A 89 5.50 6.21 10.47
N ALA A 90 5.27 7.24 9.65
CA ALA A 90 3.95 7.57 9.13
C ALA A 90 3.35 6.43 8.29
N ALA A 91 4.16 5.79 7.44
CA ALA A 91 3.73 4.62 6.67
C ALA A 91 3.32 3.45 7.57
N ALA A 92 4.12 3.15 8.59
CA ALA A 92 3.87 2.04 9.50
C ALA A 92 2.60 2.26 10.33
N GLU A 93 2.40 3.48 10.85
CA GLU A 93 1.19 3.87 11.57
C GLU A 93 -0.06 3.76 10.69
N ALA A 94 -0.01 4.30 9.47
CA ALA A 94 -1.13 4.24 8.54
C ALA A 94 -1.43 2.80 8.08
N SER A 95 -0.41 1.99 7.81
CA SER A 95 -0.59 0.58 7.48
C SER A 95 -1.26 -0.17 8.64
N ALA A 96 -0.75 0.00 9.86
CA ALA A 96 -1.31 -0.65 11.06
C ALA A 96 -2.76 -0.24 11.30
N ALA A 97 -3.09 1.06 11.17
CA ALA A 97 -4.45 1.57 11.33
C ALA A 97 -5.44 0.99 10.31
N ASN A 98 -4.96 0.58 9.14
CA ASN A 98 -5.78 0.01 8.06
C ASN A 98 -5.75 -1.53 8.01
N GLY A 99 -5.11 -2.19 8.99
CA GLY A 99 -4.97 -3.65 9.05
C GLY A 99 -4.00 -4.21 8.01
N GLY A 100 -3.03 -3.39 7.58
CA GLY A 100 -1.94 -3.78 6.69
C GLY A 100 -0.77 -4.43 7.41
N SER A 101 0.21 -4.85 6.62
CA SER A 101 1.47 -5.46 7.06
C SER A 101 2.51 -4.42 7.45
N ALA A 102 3.62 -4.91 8.02
CA ALA A 102 4.82 -4.10 8.21
C ALA A 102 5.30 -3.50 6.88
N ILE A 103 5.98 -2.36 6.99
CA ILE A 103 6.62 -1.70 5.85
C ILE A 103 8.02 -2.28 5.70
N ASP A 104 8.28 -2.85 4.53
CA ASP A 104 9.57 -3.48 4.21
C ASP A 104 10.62 -2.42 3.86
N ASP A 105 10.22 -1.44 3.05
CA ASP A 105 11.07 -0.32 2.66
C ASP A 105 10.26 0.94 2.29
N VAL A 106 10.91 2.10 2.42
CA VAL A 106 10.44 3.38 1.91
C VAL A 106 11.59 4.04 1.16
N THR A 107 11.37 4.30 -0.12
CA THR A 107 12.32 4.94 -1.02
C THR A 107 11.79 6.30 -1.47
N LEU A 108 12.64 7.33 -1.37
CA LEU A 108 12.37 8.71 -1.78
C LEU A 108 13.18 9.05 -3.03
N ARG A 109 12.54 9.66 -4.03
CA ARG A 109 13.22 10.07 -5.26
C ARG A 109 12.72 11.41 -5.76
N CYS A 110 13.63 12.27 -6.22
CA CYS A 110 13.26 13.37 -7.10
C CYS A 110 13.25 12.89 -8.55
N ALA A 111 12.12 13.06 -9.24
CA ALA A 111 11.98 12.79 -10.66
C ALA A 111 11.00 13.80 -11.28
N ASP A 112 11.32 14.34 -12.46
CA ASP A 112 10.39 15.15 -13.27
C ASP A 112 9.67 16.30 -12.54
N ARG A 113 10.39 17.09 -11.72
CA ARG A 113 9.81 18.16 -10.86
C ARG A 113 8.83 17.64 -9.81
N ARG A 114 9.03 16.42 -9.33
CA ARG A 114 8.22 15.80 -8.29
C ARG A 114 9.09 15.02 -7.31
N VAL A 115 8.61 14.94 -6.07
CA VAL A 115 9.08 13.95 -5.13
C VAL A 115 8.17 12.73 -5.26
N GLU A 116 8.76 11.60 -5.62
CA GLU A 116 8.14 10.28 -5.60
C GLU A 116 8.51 9.56 -4.30
N VAL A 117 7.50 9.01 -3.64
CA VAL A 117 7.64 8.14 -2.48
C VAL A 117 7.15 6.76 -2.89
N THR A 118 8.02 5.76 -2.76
CA THR A 118 7.70 4.36 -3.04
C THR A 118 7.77 3.58 -1.74
N ILE A 119 6.75 2.79 -1.46
CA ILE A 119 6.66 1.92 -0.30
C ILE A 119 6.60 0.48 -0.78
N LEU A 120 7.39 -0.39 -0.16
CA LEU A 120 7.28 -1.83 -0.28
C LEU A 120 6.60 -2.40 0.97
N SER A 121 5.53 -3.16 0.80
CA SER A 121 4.87 -3.88 1.89
C SER A 121 4.31 -5.21 1.40
N SER A 122 4.68 -6.30 2.07
CA SER A 122 4.30 -7.68 1.71
C SER A 122 4.60 -8.01 0.25
N GLY A 123 5.72 -7.51 -0.28
CA GLY A 123 6.12 -7.71 -1.68
C GLY A 123 5.32 -6.90 -2.71
N ALA A 124 4.36 -6.08 -2.30
CA ALA A 124 3.66 -5.14 -3.17
C ALA A 124 4.26 -3.73 -3.07
N SER A 125 4.38 -3.06 -4.21
CA SER A 125 4.91 -1.69 -4.30
C SER A 125 3.77 -0.69 -4.46
N TYR A 126 3.76 0.34 -3.63
CA TYR A 126 2.81 1.44 -3.66
C TYR A 126 3.58 2.75 -3.91
N ARG A 127 3.05 3.60 -4.79
CA ARG A 127 3.71 4.87 -5.15
C ARG A 127 2.75 6.02 -4.96
N ALA A 128 3.24 7.07 -4.31
CA ALA A 128 2.59 8.37 -4.22
C ALA A 128 3.63 9.47 -4.41
N GLY A 129 3.20 10.72 -4.59
CA GLY A 129 4.15 11.82 -4.77
C GLY A 129 3.49 13.16 -5.04
N PHE A 130 4.24 14.22 -4.80
CA PHE A 130 3.77 15.60 -4.90
C PHE A 130 4.68 16.44 -5.82
N PRO A 131 4.14 17.51 -6.43
CA PRO A 131 4.95 18.43 -7.23
C PRO A 131 5.97 19.18 -6.35
N ALA A 132 7.22 19.21 -6.78
CA ALA A 132 8.32 19.90 -6.14
C ALA A 132 9.22 20.51 -7.23
N GLY A 133 9.12 21.82 -7.42
CA GLY A 133 9.79 22.53 -8.52
C GLY A 133 11.32 22.40 -8.46
N GLU A 134 11.86 22.24 -7.26
CA GLU A 134 13.27 22.12 -6.93
C GLU A 134 13.85 20.78 -7.39
N CYS A 135 13.02 19.76 -7.64
CA CYS A 135 13.46 18.50 -8.24
C CYS A 135 13.84 18.65 -9.73
N SER A 136 13.64 19.80 -10.39
CA SER A 136 14.17 20.04 -11.76
C SER A 136 15.66 20.35 -11.82
N ARG A 137 16.26 20.72 -10.69
CA ARG A 137 17.65 21.18 -10.62
C ARG A 137 18.51 20.05 -10.06
N ARG A 138 18.80 19.05 -10.88
CA ARG A 138 19.90 18.12 -10.64
C ARG A 138 20.98 18.37 -11.67
#